data_AF-A0A846S9B5-F1
#
_entry.id   AF-A0A846S9B5-F1
#
_cell.length_a   1.000
_cell.length_b   1.000
_cell.length_c   1.000
_cell.angle_alpha   90.00
_cell.angle_beta   90.00
_cell.angle_gamma   90.00
#
_symmetry.space_group_name_H-M   'P 1'
#
loop_
_entity.id
_entity.type
_entity.pdbx_description
1 polymer ?
#
loop_
_entity_poly.entity_id
_entity_poly.type
_entity_poly.pdbx_seq_one_letter_code
_entity_poly.pdbx_strand_id
1 'polypeptide(L)'
;MNSTKLRAGVLAAVILATGTFGLAGCAGDAGTTTGGSNSSNSESSESGSKSETADVATDLETARQAIVDALAENPDWKQVMLAGDVKQPTQKYGLLVMPFVKSEAAKRVTGTVDIADGKYVIEAESAETGETWQIDQDGNITQASE
;
A
#
# COMPACT_ATOMS: atom_id res chain seq x y z
N MET A 1 44.39 22.92 42.87
CA MET A 1 43.10 23.46 43.36
C MET A 1 42.09 23.16 42.25
N ASN A 2 40.93 22.55 42.42
CA ASN A 2 40.09 22.24 43.57
C ASN A 2 39.03 21.24 43.08
N SER A 3 38.89 20.18 43.86
CA SER A 3 38.02 19.01 43.72
C SER A 3 36.53 19.37 43.65
N THR A 4 35.69 18.51 43.06
CA THR A 4 34.42 18.06 43.68
C THR A 4 33.93 16.72 43.09
N LYS A 5 34.19 15.67 43.88
CA LYS A 5 33.28 14.59 44.34
C LYS A 5 32.47 13.80 43.28
N LEU A 6 32.83 12.53 43.05
CA LEU A 6 32.24 11.34 43.72
C LEU A 6 30.71 11.27 43.58
N ARG A 7 30.22 10.28 42.81
CA ARG A 7 29.40 9.19 43.35
C ARG A 7 29.55 7.92 42.52
N ALA A 8 30.19 6.94 43.15
CA ALA A 8 30.15 5.54 42.81
C ALA A 8 28.72 4.99 43.01
N GLY A 9 28.38 3.97 42.24
CA GLY A 9 27.14 3.21 42.39
C GLY A 9 27.03 2.08 41.39
N VAL A 10 28.07 1.24 41.29
CA VAL A 10 27.98 -0.05 40.62
C VAL A 10 27.18 -0.98 41.52
N LEU A 11 26.04 -1.46 41.03
CA LEU A 11 25.37 -2.64 41.57
C LEU A 11 24.99 -3.51 40.37
N ALA A 12 25.85 -4.49 40.12
CA ALA A 12 25.61 -5.60 39.22
C ALA A 12 24.54 -6.52 39.81
N ALA A 13 23.60 -6.94 38.96
CA ALA A 13 22.83 -8.16 39.18
C ALA A 13 22.65 -8.87 37.83
N VAL A 14 23.47 -9.89 37.62
CA VAL A 14 23.34 -10.90 36.57
C VAL A 14 22.26 -11.87 37.01
N ILE A 15 21.23 -12.09 36.21
CA ILE A 15 20.48 -13.36 36.21
C ILE A 15 20.18 -13.75 34.75
N LEU A 16 20.84 -14.83 34.34
CA LEU A 16 20.52 -15.64 33.17
C LEU A 16 19.22 -16.41 33.41
N ALA A 17 18.30 -16.40 32.46
CA ALA A 17 17.26 -17.43 32.34
C ALA A 17 16.90 -17.65 30.87
N THR A 18 17.44 -18.74 30.32
CA THR A 18 16.89 -19.45 29.16
C THR A 18 15.42 -19.78 29.39
N GLY A 19 14.54 -19.44 28.43
CA GLY A 19 13.10 -19.74 28.52
C GLY A 19 12.39 -19.59 27.17
N THR A 20 12.28 -20.72 26.47
CA THR A 20 11.18 -21.18 25.59
C THR A 20 10.19 -20.20 24.98
N PHE A 21 9.97 -20.37 23.66
CA PHE A 21 8.75 -20.08 22.90
C PHE A 21 7.47 -19.94 23.75
N GLY A 22 6.75 -18.83 23.56
CA GLY A 22 5.42 -18.64 24.09
C GLY A 22 4.63 -17.68 23.19
N LEU A 23 3.72 -18.23 22.38
CA LEU A 23 2.60 -17.49 21.81
C LEU A 23 1.62 -17.11 22.93
N ALA A 24 1.41 -15.81 23.12
CA ALA A 24 0.19 -15.15 23.60
C ALA A 24 0.54 -13.65 23.65
N GLY A 25 -0.11 -12.76 22.93
CA GLY A 25 -1.53 -12.48 23.06
C GLY A 25 -1.67 -11.11 23.71
N CYS A 26 -2.03 -10.11 22.90
CA CYS A 26 -2.84 -8.94 23.23
C CYS A 26 -2.65 -8.27 24.62
N ALA A 27 -1.94 -7.14 24.67
CA ALA A 27 -2.30 -5.97 25.49
C ALA A 27 -1.38 -4.80 25.14
N GLY A 28 -1.97 -3.61 24.99
CA GLY A 28 -1.31 -2.43 24.46
C GLY A 28 -0.49 -1.59 25.46
N ASP A 29 0.01 -0.51 24.87
CA ASP A 29 0.45 0.77 25.43
C ASP A 29 1.94 0.99 25.80
N ALA A 30 2.47 2.07 25.19
CA ALA A 30 3.64 2.90 25.51
C ALA A 30 5.03 2.23 25.69
N GLY A 31 6.10 2.58 24.97
CA GLY A 31 6.42 3.78 24.21
C GLY A 31 7.85 4.24 24.52
N THR A 32 8.63 4.55 23.48
CA THR A 32 9.72 5.55 23.44
C THR A 32 11.06 5.24 24.15
N THR A 33 12.25 5.52 23.62
CA THR A 33 12.89 5.77 22.30
C THR A 33 14.40 5.90 22.57
N THR A 34 15.25 5.69 21.55
CA THR A 34 16.55 6.34 21.22
C THR A 34 17.43 5.29 20.52
N GLY A 35 17.62 5.23 19.19
CA GLY A 35 17.91 6.29 18.19
C GLY A 35 19.43 6.36 17.99
N GLY A 36 20.08 6.26 16.83
CA GLY A 36 19.80 6.09 15.39
C GLY A 36 21.13 5.59 14.75
N SER A 37 21.30 5.24 13.48
CA SER A 37 20.73 5.72 12.22
C SER A 37 21.02 4.63 11.15
N ASN A 38 20.03 4.15 10.41
CA ASN A 38 19.44 4.72 9.19
C ASN A 38 20.09 4.16 7.91
N SER A 39 19.43 3.19 7.30
CA SER A 39 19.26 3.17 5.84
C SER A 39 17.87 2.61 5.56
N SER A 40 17.06 3.48 4.98
CA SER A 40 15.65 3.34 4.68
C SER A 40 15.38 2.08 3.86
N ASN A 41 14.81 1.05 4.49
CA ASN A 41 13.99 0.09 3.79
C ASN A 41 12.57 0.64 3.89
N SER A 42 12.13 1.34 2.83
CA SER A 42 10.71 1.63 2.65
C SER A 42 10.02 0.31 2.35
N GLU A 43 9.77 -0.46 3.41
CA GLU A 43 8.74 -1.50 3.40
C GLU A 43 7.42 -0.75 3.45
N SER A 44 6.96 -0.36 2.26
CA SER A 44 5.54 -0.17 2.02
C SER A 44 4.87 -1.42 2.56
N SER A 45 4.02 -1.23 3.56
CA SER A 45 3.29 -2.29 4.23
C SER A 45 2.60 -3.16 3.19
N GLU A 46 3.17 -4.34 2.96
CA GLU A 46 2.50 -5.50 2.39
C GLU A 46 1.46 -5.93 3.42
N SER A 47 0.31 -5.23 3.40
CA SER A 47 -0.86 -5.54 4.22
C SER A 47 -2.07 -5.64 3.29
N GLY A 48 -2.03 -6.64 2.42
CA GLY A 48 -3.16 -7.18 1.70
C GLY A 48 -2.93 -8.68 1.59
N SER A 49 -3.75 -9.45 2.30
CA SER A 49 -3.70 -10.90 2.42
C SER A 49 -3.16 -11.62 1.18
N LYS A 50 -2.10 -12.41 1.37
CA LYS A 50 -1.59 -13.45 0.45
C LYS A 50 -2.64 -14.56 0.28
N SER A 51 -3.81 -14.22 -0.24
CA SER A 51 -4.92 -15.14 -0.52
C SER A 51 -4.98 -15.30 -2.02
N GLU A 52 -4.52 -16.43 -2.56
CA GLU A 52 -4.75 -16.87 -3.95
C GLU A 52 -4.86 -15.71 -4.95
N THR A 53 -3.85 -14.84 -4.94
CA THR A 53 -3.90 -13.50 -5.54
C THR A 53 -4.33 -13.62 -6.99
N ALA A 54 -5.49 -13.03 -7.31
CA ALA A 54 -6.03 -12.91 -8.65
C ALA A 54 -4.89 -12.58 -9.62
N ASP A 55 -4.79 -13.30 -10.73
CA ASP A 55 -3.79 -13.10 -11.78
C ASP A 55 -3.77 -11.65 -12.33
N VAL A 56 -4.87 -10.91 -12.14
CA VAL A 56 -5.05 -9.50 -12.46
C VAL A 56 -4.62 -8.52 -11.34
N ALA A 57 -4.12 -8.98 -10.19
CA ALA A 57 -3.78 -8.12 -9.05
C ALA A 57 -2.75 -7.04 -9.42
N THR A 58 -1.72 -7.40 -10.18
CA THR A 58 -0.70 -6.45 -10.65
C THR A 58 -1.31 -5.34 -11.51
N ASP A 59 -2.25 -5.69 -12.39
CA ASP A 59 -2.95 -4.72 -13.26
C ASP A 59 -3.82 -3.77 -12.43
N LEU A 60 -4.56 -4.31 -11.47
CA LEU A 60 -5.39 -3.56 -10.54
C LEU A 60 -4.56 -2.59 -9.68
N GLU A 61 -3.44 -3.06 -9.11
CA GLU A 61 -2.54 -2.24 -8.30
C GLU A 61 -1.87 -1.13 -9.12
N THR A 62 -1.44 -1.44 -10.35
CA THR A 62 -0.84 -0.46 -11.26
C THR A 62 -1.85 0.63 -11.64
N ALA A 63 -3.08 0.22 -11.97
CA ALA A 63 -4.17 1.14 -12.26
C ALA A 63 -4.49 2.04 -11.05
N ARG A 64 -4.57 1.44 -9.85
CA ARG A 64 -4.80 2.17 -8.59
C ARG A 64 -3.69 3.17 -8.33
N GLN A 65 -2.43 2.76 -8.46
CA GLN A 65 -1.29 3.65 -8.21
C GLN A 65 -1.34 4.88 -9.11
N ALA A 66 -1.66 4.70 -10.39
CA ALA A 66 -1.78 5.81 -11.31
C ALA A 66 -2.88 6.82 -10.86
N ILE A 67 -4.01 6.34 -10.32
CA ILE A 67 -5.07 7.20 -9.78
C ILE A 67 -4.63 7.90 -8.49
N VAL A 68 -3.93 7.18 -7.59
CA VAL A 68 -3.36 7.78 -6.37
C VAL A 68 -2.40 8.90 -6.72
N ASP A 69 -1.50 8.69 -7.69
CA ASP A 69 -0.54 9.70 -8.14
C ASP A 69 -1.27 10.91 -8.74
N ALA A 70 -2.30 10.68 -9.55
CA ALA A 70 -3.13 11.75 -10.11
C ALA A 70 -3.86 12.58 -9.04
N LEU A 71 -4.41 11.92 -8.01
CA LEU A 71 -5.10 12.58 -6.90
C LEU A 71 -4.14 13.30 -5.96
N ALA A 72 -2.89 12.82 -5.84
CA ALA A 72 -1.84 13.49 -5.10
C ALA A 72 -1.42 14.81 -5.79
N GLU A 73 -1.42 14.83 -7.13
CA GLU A 73 -1.18 16.05 -7.90
C GLU A 73 -2.38 17.02 -7.88
N ASN A 74 -3.59 16.49 -7.99
CA ASN A 74 -4.81 17.28 -7.92
C ASN A 74 -6.00 16.46 -7.35
N PRO A 75 -6.45 16.74 -6.12
CA PRO A 75 -7.52 15.99 -5.48
C PRO A 75 -8.92 16.28 -6.05
N ASP A 76 -9.06 17.28 -6.93
CA ASP A 76 -10.35 17.68 -7.50
C ASP A 76 -10.78 16.83 -8.71
N TRP A 77 -9.97 15.86 -9.13
CA TRP A 77 -10.36 14.94 -10.20
C TRP A 77 -11.60 14.14 -9.82
N LYS A 78 -12.62 14.21 -10.68
CA LYS A 78 -13.86 13.42 -10.55
C LYS A 78 -13.88 12.20 -11.45
N GLN A 79 -12.98 12.13 -12.42
CA GLN A 79 -12.93 11.06 -13.39
C GLN A 79 -11.52 10.95 -13.97
N VAL A 80 -11.06 9.72 -14.15
CA VAL A 80 -9.76 9.41 -14.75
C VAL A 80 -9.93 8.31 -15.79
N MET A 81 -9.34 8.47 -16.96
CA MET A 81 -9.38 7.50 -18.05
C MET A 81 -8.03 6.81 -18.20
N LEU A 82 -8.01 5.49 -18.02
CA LEU A 82 -6.88 4.60 -18.24
C LEU A 82 -6.87 4.17 -19.71
N ALA A 83 -5.86 4.60 -20.45
CA ALA A 83 -5.78 4.39 -21.90
C ALA A 83 -4.38 3.93 -22.32
N GLY A 84 -4.29 2.92 -23.17
CA GLY A 84 -3.00 2.36 -23.62
C GLY A 84 -2.36 3.09 -24.81
N ASP A 85 -3.10 4.00 -25.45
CA ASP A 85 -2.66 4.75 -26.64
C ASP A 85 -1.95 6.06 -26.31
N VAL A 86 -1.96 6.48 -25.04
CA VAL A 86 -1.20 7.64 -24.56
C VAL A 86 0.11 7.20 -23.93
N LYS A 87 1.18 7.99 -24.12
CA LYS A 87 2.50 7.71 -23.55
C LYS A 87 2.78 8.44 -22.24
N GLN A 88 2.00 9.49 -21.96
CA GLN A 88 2.15 10.35 -20.80
C GLN A 88 0.76 10.77 -20.30
N PRO A 89 0.59 11.02 -18.99
CA PRO A 89 -0.63 11.58 -18.46
C PRO A 89 -0.96 12.90 -19.16
N THR A 90 -2.20 13.05 -19.64
CA THR A 90 -2.65 14.25 -20.34
C THR A 90 -4.05 14.63 -19.89
N GLN A 91 -4.28 15.92 -19.65
CA GLN A 91 -5.60 16.44 -19.36
C GLN A 91 -6.28 16.86 -20.67
N LYS A 92 -7.47 16.31 -20.94
CA LYS A 92 -8.32 16.73 -22.05
C LYS A 92 -9.73 17.01 -21.55
N TYR A 93 -10.23 18.23 -21.77
CA TYR A 93 -11.60 18.64 -21.40
C TYR A 93 -11.96 18.42 -19.92
N GLY A 94 -10.99 18.58 -19.01
CA GLY A 94 -11.22 18.32 -17.57
C GLY A 94 -11.21 16.85 -17.18
N LEU A 95 -10.91 15.93 -18.11
CA LEU A 95 -10.67 14.52 -17.88
C LEU A 95 -9.17 14.24 -17.90
N LEU A 96 -8.65 13.61 -16.86
CA LEU A 96 -7.28 13.12 -16.85
C LEU A 96 -7.22 11.79 -17.59
N VAL A 97 -6.33 11.70 -18.59
CA VAL A 97 -6.07 10.47 -19.34
C VAL A 97 -4.69 9.98 -18.98
N MET A 98 -4.59 8.78 -18.45
CA MET A 98 -3.34 8.19 -18.00
C MET A 98 -2.94 6.99 -18.85
N PRO A 99 -1.64 6.81 -19.10
CA PRO A 99 -1.13 5.63 -19.78
C PRO A 99 -1.37 4.40 -18.92
N PHE A 100 -2.10 3.42 -19.45
CA PHE A 100 -2.28 2.13 -18.81
C PHE A 100 -2.32 1.02 -19.84
N VAL A 101 -1.46 0.03 -19.67
CA VAL A 101 -1.41 -1.17 -20.51
C VAL A 101 -1.67 -2.35 -19.60
N LYS A 102 -2.83 -2.97 -19.78
CA LYS A 102 -3.16 -4.21 -19.09
C LYS A 102 -2.19 -5.32 -19.51
N SER A 103 -1.90 -6.23 -18.59
CA SER A 103 -1.16 -7.44 -18.89
C SER A 103 -1.99 -8.43 -19.73
N GLU A 104 -1.37 -9.55 -20.10
CA GLU A 104 -2.07 -10.68 -20.72
C GLU A 104 -2.96 -11.45 -19.74
N ALA A 105 -2.74 -11.28 -18.42
CA ALA A 105 -3.55 -11.90 -17.38
C ALA A 105 -4.94 -11.26 -17.29
N ALA A 106 -5.09 -9.96 -17.55
CA ALA A 106 -6.40 -9.32 -17.61
C ALA A 106 -6.99 -9.37 -19.03
N LYS A 107 -8.21 -9.88 -19.16
CA LYS A 107 -9.01 -9.76 -20.39
C LYS A 107 -9.52 -8.33 -20.57
N ARG A 108 -9.94 -7.69 -19.49
CA ARG A 108 -10.42 -6.30 -19.45
C ARG A 108 -9.97 -5.64 -18.16
N VAL A 109 -9.71 -4.34 -18.21
CA VAL A 109 -9.60 -3.47 -17.02
C VAL A 109 -10.51 -2.26 -17.23
N THR A 110 -11.09 -1.73 -16.16
CA THR A 110 -11.94 -0.53 -16.20
C THR A 110 -11.17 0.64 -16.79
N GLY A 111 -11.56 1.08 -17.99
CA GLY A 111 -10.90 2.17 -18.71
C GLY A 111 -11.28 3.56 -18.22
N THR A 112 -12.44 3.73 -17.59
CA THR A 112 -12.87 5.02 -17.03
C THR A 112 -13.25 4.79 -15.58
N VAL A 113 -12.56 5.47 -14.69
CA VAL A 113 -12.76 5.36 -13.25
C VAL A 113 -13.36 6.66 -12.73
N ASP A 114 -14.55 6.56 -12.17
CA ASP A 114 -15.23 7.65 -11.50
C ASP A 114 -14.71 7.79 -10.06
N ILE A 115 -14.42 9.01 -9.66
CA ILE A 115 -13.89 9.35 -8.34
C ILE A 115 -14.91 10.19 -7.61
N ALA A 116 -15.54 9.60 -6.60
CA ALA A 116 -16.51 10.25 -5.73
C ALA A 116 -15.87 10.46 -4.35
N ASP A 117 -15.55 11.72 -4.02
CA ASP A 117 -14.96 12.10 -2.73
C ASP A 117 -13.69 11.29 -2.37
N GLY A 118 -12.84 11.04 -3.37
CA GLY A 118 -11.61 10.25 -3.21
C GLY A 118 -11.82 8.73 -3.20
N LYS A 119 -13.06 8.27 -3.28
CA LYS A 119 -13.41 6.85 -3.39
C LYS A 119 -13.59 6.46 -4.84
N TYR A 120 -13.06 5.30 -5.19
CA TYR A 120 -13.15 4.74 -6.52
C TYR A 120 -12.97 3.22 -6.46
N VAL A 121 -13.44 2.54 -7.50
CA VAL A 121 -13.27 1.09 -7.68
C VAL A 121 -12.78 0.85 -9.10
N ILE A 122 -11.77 0.00 -9.23
CA ILE A 122 -11.25 -0.44 -10.52
C ILE A 122 -11.50 -1.92 -10.63
N GLU A 123 -12.03 -2.36 -11.77
CA GLU A 123 -12.33 -3.77 -12.02
C GLU A 123 -11.40 -4.30 -13.09
N ALA A 124 -11.06 -5.59 -12.99
CA ALA A 124 -10.32 -6.33 -13.98
C ALA A 124 -10.92 -7.73 -14.11
N GLU A 125 -11.15 -8.16 -15.34
CA GLU A 125 -11.60 -9.52 -15.67
C GLU A 125 -10.37 -10.37 -15.95
N SER A 126 -10.23 -11.50 -15.26
CA SER A 126 -9.18 -12.49 -15.54
C SER A 126 -9.37 -13.09 -16.93
N ALA A 127 -8.30 -13.16 -17.71
CA ALA A 127 -8.25 -13.90 -18.96
C ALA A 127 -8.15 -15.41 -18.74
N GLU A 128 -7.64 -15.84 -17.59
CA GLU A 128 -7.46 -17.25 -17.22
C GLU A 128 -8.77 -17.85 -16.67
N THR A 129 -9.37 -17.20 -15.67
CA THR A 129 -10.56 -17.74 -14.99
C THR A 129 -11.88 -17.15 -15.50
N GLY A 130 -11.83 -15.97 -16.15
CA GLY A 130 -13.02 -15.21 -16.54
C GLY A 130 -13.69 -14.48 -15.37
N GLU A 131 -13.14 -14.57 -14.16
CA GLU A 131 -13.70 -13.91 -12.97
C GLU A 131 -13.37 -12.42 -12.98
N THR A 132 -14.31 -11.61 -12.49
CA THR A 132 -14.08 -10.18 -12.29
C THR A 132 -13.60 -9.92 -10.88
N TRP A 133 -12.49 -9.20 -10.77
CA TRP A 133 -11.88 -8.76 -9.53
C TRP A 133 -11.91 -7.24 -9.47
N GLN A 134 -12.03 -6.70 -8.27
CA GLN A 134 -12.08 -5.26 -8.04
C GLN A 134 -11.06 -4.85 -6.98
N ILE A 135 -10.49 -3.67 -7.13
CA ILE A 135 -9.65 -3.01 -6.13
C ILE A 135 -10.29 -1.68 -5.72
N ASP A 136 -10.33 -1.41 -4.42
CA ASP A 136 -10.76 -0.13 -3.87
C ASP A 136 -9.59 0.87 -3.70
N GLN A 137 -9.89 2.09 -3.26
CA GLN A 137 -8.87 3.12 -3.01
C GLN A 137 -7.81 2.72 -1.97
N ASP A 138 -8.19 1.84 -1.03
CA ASP A 138 -7.35 1.39 0.07
C ASP A 138 -6.44 0.22 -0.36
N GLY A 139 -6.64 -0.33 -1.56
CA GLY A 139 -5.88 -1.45 -2.09
C GLY A 139 -6.46 -2.82 -1.74
N ASN A 140 -7.70 -2.88 -1.23
CA ASN A 140 -8.34 -4.17 -0.98
C ASN A 140 -8.82 -4.76 -2.30
N ILE A 141 -8.29 -5.94 -2.64
CA ILE A 141 -8.72 -6.70 -3.81
C ILE A 141 -9.78 -7.72 -3.37
N THR A 142 -10.95 -7.68 -3.99
CA THR A 142 -12.04 -8.62 -3.76
C THR A 142 -12.61 -9.11 -5.08
N GLN A 143 -13.20 -10.30 -5.10
CA GLN A 143 -13.96 -10.77 -6.26
C GLN A 143 -15.24 -9.93 -6.38
N ALA A 144 -15.52 -9.41 -7.58
CA ALA A 144 -16.78 -8.72 -7.86
C ALA A 144 -17.91 -9.75 -7.87
N SER A 145 -19.00 -9.47 -7.16
CA SER A 145 -20.20 -10.31 -7.19
C SER A 145 -21.04 -9.93 -8.42
N GLU A 146 -21.38 -10.92 -9.26
CA GLU A 146 -22.25 -10.77 -10.43
C GLU A 146 -23.68 -10.30 -10.09
#